data_AF-A0A2H8TM48-F1
#
_entry.id   AF-A0A2H8TM48-F1
#
_cell.length_a   1.000
_cell.length_b   1.000
_cell.length_c   1.000
_cell.angle_alpha   90.00
_cell.angle_beta   90.00
_cell.angle_gamma   90.00
#
_symmetry.space_group_name_H-M   'P 1'
#
loop_
_entity.id
_entity.type
_entity.pdbx_description
1 polymer ?
#
loop_
_entity_poly.entity_id
_entity_poly.type
_entity_poly.pdbx_seq_one_letter_code
_entity_poly.pdbx_strand_id
1 'polypeptide(L)'
;MVVEIEKQDAELQLELCELQTDPSLLSTKEIDISFWKKLPTLKYPLLREFALKMLSMFGTTYICECTFSNMKHIKSKHRNRLTDETLSHLLRVSSSEIEVDFAALSLEATHPQNSH
;
A
#
# COMPACT_ATOMS: atom_id res chain seq x y z
N MET A 1 -7.88 14.29 5.23
CA MET A 1 -7.66 13.97 6.66
C MET A 1 -6.56 14.91 7.14
N VAL A 2 -6.91 15.89 7.97
CA VAL A 2 -5.95 16.81 8.58
C VAL A 2 -5.79 16.35 10.02
N VAL A 3 -4.57 15.96 10.41
CA VAL A 3 -4.29 15.64 11.81
C VAL A 3 -3.71 16.88 12.46
N GLU A 4 -4.43 17.41 13.44
CA GLU A 4 -3.97 18.53 14.24
C GLU A 4 -2.94 18.02 15.25
N ILE A 5 -1.67 18.31 14.97
CA ILE A 5 -0.54 17.90 15.81
C ILE A 5 -0.61 18.56 17.19
N GLU A 6 -1.10 19.79 17.27
CA GLU A 6 -1.30 20.56 18.50
C GLU A 6 -2.30 19.89 19.48
N LYS A 7 -3.13 18.96 18.99
CA LYS A 7 -4.06 18.17 19.79
C LYS A 7 -3.54 16.78 20.15
N GLN A 8 -2.31 16.42 19.74
CA GLN A 8 -1.69 15.14 20.08
C GLN A 8 -0.99 15.21 21.43
N ASP A 9 -0.56 14.06 21.92
CA ASP A 9 0.20 13.94 23.16
C ASP A 9 1.44 14.85 23.18
N ALA A 10 1.74 15.43 24.35
CA ALA A 10 2.85 16.36 24.51
C ALA A 10 4.20 15.75 24.15
N GLU A 11 4.40 14.44 24.39
CA GLU A 11 5.63 13.73 24.03
C GLU A 11 5.82 13.68 22.50
N LEU A 12 4.74 13.47 21.74
CA LEU A 12 4.80 13.51 20.27
C LEU A 12 5.12 14.91 19.75
N GLN A 13 4.56 15.95 20.38
CA GLN A 13 4.84 17.34 20.01
C GLN A 13 6.32 17.71 20.29
N LEU A 14 6.87 17.22 21.41
CA LEU A 14 8.29 17.40 21.74
C LEU A 14 9.21 16.71 20.73
N GLU A 15 8.94 15.44 20.38
CA GLU A 15 9.69 14.73 19.35
C GLU A 15 9.67 15.48 18.01
N LEU A 16 8.53 16.07 17.63
CA LEU A 16 8.44 16.87 16.40
C LEU A 16 9.28 18.14 16.46
N CYS A 17 9.25 18.87 17.57
CA CYS A 17 10.09 20.05 17.77
C CYS A 17 11.58 19.70 17.68
N GLU A 18 11.98 18.59 18.30
CA GLU A 18 13.34 18.07 18.22
C GLU A 18 13.71 17.63 16.80
N LEU A 19 12.79 17.02 16.06
CA LEU A 19 13.01 16.62 14.68
C LEU A 19 13.22 17.83 13.76
N GLN A 20 12.39 18.87 13.90
CA GLN A 20 12.46 20.10 13.11
C GLN A 20 13.75 20.91 13.35
N THR A 21 14.37 20.71 14.51
CA THR A 21 15.61 21.40 14.90
C THR A 21 16.85 20.52 14.74
N ASP A 22 16.72 19.26 14.31
CA ASP A 22 17.85 18.32 14.15
C ASP A 22 18.68 18.65 12.90
N PRO A 23 19.91 19.18 13.05
CA PRO A 23 20.74 19.60 11.92
C PRO A 23 21.14 18.44 11.01
N SER A 24 21.20 17.22 11.54
CA SER A 24 21.56 16.02 10.79
C SER A 24 20.50 15.61 9.78
N LEU A 25 19.27 16.08 9.96
CA LEU A 25 18.12 15.75 9.11
C LEU A 25 17.73 16.89 8.17
N LEU A 26 18.24 18.11 8.39
CA LEU A 26 17.99 19.30 7.55
C LEU A 26 18.49 19.14 6.10
N SER A 27 19.44 18.24 5.84
CA SER A 27 19.90 17.96 4.47
C SER A 27 18.94 17.07 3.68
N THR A 28 17.90 16.51 4.31
CA THR A 28 16.96 15.61 3.67
C THR A 28 15.96 16.41 2.83
N LYS A 29 16.06 16.29 1.50
CA LYS A 29 15.20 17.02 0.56
C LYS A 29 13.81 16.41 0.40
N GLU A 30 13.67 15.10 0.65
CA GLU A 30 12.43 14.37 0.43
C GLU A 30 12.00 13.62 1.70
N ILE A 31 10.78 13.90 2.15
CA ILE A 31 10.16 13.25 3.31
C ILE A 31 9.22 12.17 2.77
N ASP A 32 9.80 11.01 2.43
CA ASP A 32 9.08 9.83 1.95
C ASP A 32 8.95 8.76 3.06
N ILE A 33 8.41 7.58 2.72
CA ILE A 33 8.32 6.46 3.67
C ILE A 33 9.72 6.05 4.17
N SER A 34 10.74 6.16 3.31
CA SER A 34 12.12 5.79 3.64
C SER A 34 12.71 6.72 4.70
N PHE A 35 12.39 8.01 4.67
CA PHE A 35 12.77 8.97 5.70
C PHE A 35 12.27 8.51 7.09
N TRP A 36 10.97 8.27 7.23
CA TRP A 36 10.38 7.85 8.51
C TRP A 36 10.92 6.51 9.00
N LYS A 37 11.26 5.58 8.07
CA LYS A 37 11.89 4.31 8.41
C LYS A 37 13.32 4.47 8.96
N LYS A 38 14.06 5.48 8.50
CA LYS A 38 15.47 5.74 8.88
C LYS A 38 15.61 6.54 10.18
N LEU A 39 14.54 7.14 10.69
CA LEU A 39 14.60 7.88 11.96
C LEU A 39 15.06 6.96 13.10
N PRO A 40 16.00 7.42 13.96
CA PRO A 40 16.44 6.64 15.10
C PRO A 40 15.28 6.28 16.03
N THR A 41 15.01 4.99 16.18
CA THR A 41 13.87 4.48 16.96
C THR A 41 13.94 4.84 18.44
N LEU A 42 15.14 5.06 18.97
CA LEU A 42 15.33 5.46 20.37
C LEU A 42 15.10 6.96 20.59
N LYS A 43 15.26 7.78 19.54
CA LYS A 43 15.15 9.24 19.63
C LYS A 43 13.75 9.73 19.24
N TYR A 44 13.13 9.07 18.26
CA TYR A 44 11.81 9.44 17.73
C TYR A 44 10.83 8.26 17.69
N PRO A 45 10.62 7.52 18.80
CA PRO A 45 9.74 6.35 18.80
C PRO A 45 8.30 6.69 18.41
N LEU A 46 7.72 7.75 19.01
CA LEU A 46 6.31 8.10 18.83
C LEU A 46 6.05 8.65 17.43
N LEU A 47 6.89 9.56 16.98
CA LEU A 47 6.75 10.24 15.70
C LEU A 47 6.95 9.28 14.52
N ARG A 48 7.90 8.36 14.65
CA ARG A 48 8.10 7.28 13.67
C ARG A 48 6.87 6.38 13.58
N GLU A 49 6.36 5.90 14.72
CA GLU A 49 5.17 5.04 14.73
C GLU A 49 3.96 5.75 14.12
N PHE A 50 3.71 6.98 14.56
CA PHE A 50 2.61 7.81 14.09
C PHE A 50 2.67 8.01 12.57
N ALA A 51 3.81 8.44 12.04
CA ALA A 51 3.98 8.67 10.61
C ALA A 51 3.78 7.39 9.78
N LEU A 52 4.37 6.27 10.21
CA LEU A 52 4.22 4.99 9.51
C LEU A 52 2.77 4.48 9.53
N LYS A 53 2.05 4.67 10.63
CA LYS A 53 0.62 4.33 10.74
C LYS A 53 -0.23 5.19 9.81
N MET A 54 0.02 6.49 9.78
CA MET A 54 -0.65 7.42 8.85
C MET A 54 -0.41 7.02 7.39
N LEU A 55 0.85 6.78 7.01
CA LEU A 55 1.23 6.34 5.66
C LEU A 55 0.57 5.00 5.29
N SER A 56 0.48 4.06 6.23
CA SER A 56 -0.21 2.79 6.03
C SER A 56 -1.69 2.98 5.73
N MET A 57 -2.39 3.90 6.42
CA MET A 57 -3.82 4.16 6.16
C MET A 57 -4.05 4.68 4.74
N PHE A 58 -3.18 5.57 4.25
CA PHE A 58 -3.25 6.04 2.87
C PHE A 58 -3.00 4.90 1.87
N GLY A 59 -1.97 4.09 2.11
CA GLY A 59 -1.67 2.92 1.27
C GLY A 59 -2.84 1.94 1.20
N THR A 60 -3.47 1.61 2.33
CA THR A 60 -4.62 0.70 2.35
C THR A 60 -5.85 1.29 1.67
N THR A 61 -6.08 2.60 1.80
CA THR A 61 -7.21 3.27 1.13
C THR A 61 -7.05 3.20 -0.38
N TYR A 62 -5.85 3.54 -0.88
CA TYR A 62 -5.52 3.43 -2.29
C TYR A 62 -5.68 2.00 -2.81
N ILE A 63 -5.14 1.00 -2.10
CA ILE A 63 -5.27 -0.42 -2.49
C ILE A 63 -6.74 -0.83 -2.53
N CYS A 64 -7.55 -0.42 -1.56
CA CYS A 64 -8.99 -0.68 -1.55
C CYS A 64 -9.67 -0.05 -2.78
N GLU A 65 -9.42 1.23 -3.06
CA GLU A 65 -9.97 1.93 -4.24
C GLU A 65 -9.59 1.26 -5.56
N CYS A 66 -8.32 0.87 -5.71
CA CYS A 66 -7.85 0.10 -6.86
C CYS A 66 -8.56 -1.25 -6.95
N THR A 67 -8.69 -1.97 -5.84
CA THR A 67 -9.33 -3.29 -5.80
C THR A 67 -10.83 -3.20 -6.13
N PHE A 68 -11.53 -2.17 -5.65
CA PHE A 68 -12.93 -1.90 -6.01
C PHE A 68 -13.08 -1.54 -7.49
N SER A 69 -12.16 -0.74 -8.03
CA SER A 69 -12.13 -0.38 -9.45
C SER A 69 -11.89 -1.60 -10.32
N ASN A 70 -10.95 -2.46 -9.94
CA ASN A 70 -10.68 -3.75 -10.58
C ASN A 70 -11.91 -4.66 -10.50
N MET A 71 -12.57 -4.74 -9.35
CA MET A 71 -13.81 -5.52 -9.19
C MET A 71 -14.90 -5.05 -10.15
N LYS A 72 -15.09 -3.74 -10.29
CA LYS A 72 -16.04 -3.17 -11.24
C LYS A 72 -15.70 -3.51 -12.69
N HIS A 73 -14.41 -3.52 -13.03
CA HIS A 73 -13.94 -3.93 -14.35
C HIS A 73 -14.15 -5.44 -14.61
N ILE A 74 -13.80 -6.29 -13.62
CA ILE A 74 -13.95 -7.74 -13.68
C ILE A 74 -15.43 -8.15 -13.76
N LYS A 75 -16.29 -7.54 -12.93
CA LYS A 75 -17.75 -7.64 -13.02
C LYS A 75 -18.27 -6.74 -14.16
N SER A 76 -17.83 -6.99 -15.38
CA SER A 76 -18.39 -6.31 -16.55
C SER A 76 -19.77 -6.87 -16.88
N LYS A 77 -20.61 -6.05 -17.52
CA LYS A 77 -21.95 -6.48 -17.99
C LYS A 77 -21.93 -7.64 -18.99
N HIS A 78 -20.76 -8.01 -19.50
CA HIS A 78 -20.60 -9.00 -20.57
C HIS A 78 -20.11 -10.35 -20.04
N ARG A 79 -19.79 -10.45 -18.73
CA ARG A 79 -19.37 -11.70 -18.08
C ARG A 79 -20.53 -12.32 -17.31
N ASN A 80 -21.22 -13.25 -17.94
CA ASN A 80 -22.43 -13.90 -17.39
C ASN A 80 -22.13 -15.17 -16.57
N ARG A 81 -20.86 -15.60 -16.49
CA ARG A 81 -20.40 -16.85 -15.88
C ARG A 81 -19.45 -16.66 -14.68
N LEU A 82 -19.36 -15.45 -14.14
CA LEU A 82 -18.45 -15.14 -13.05
C LEU A 82 -19.01 -15.68 -11.72
N THR A 83 -18.28 -16.60 -11.10
CA THR A 83 -18.56 -17.09 -9.73
C THR A 83 -17.77 -16.27 -8.70
N ASP A 84 -18.16 -16.33 -7.43
CA ASP A 84 -17.44 -15.63 -6.35
C ASP A 84 -15.98 -16.13 -6.21
N GLU A 85 -15.76 -17.44 -6.40
CA GLU A 85 -14.42 -18.04 -6.39
C GLU A 85 -13.54 -17.49 -7.51
N THR A 86 -14.04 -17.50 -8.75
CA THR A 86 -13.30 -16.96 -9.91
C THR A 86 -13.08 -15.45 -9.81
N LEU A 87 -14.03 -14.70 -9.25
CA LEU A 87 -13.85 -13.28 -8.95
C LEU A 87 -12.75 -13.05 -7.92
N SER A 88 -12.71 -13.84 -6.84
CA SER A 88 -11.69 -13.73 -5.79
C SER A 88 -10.28 -13.97 -6.36
N HIS A 89 -10.13 -15.01 -7.19
CA HIS A 89 -8.85 -15.27 -7.89
C HIS A 89 -8.43 -14.12 -8.79
N LEU A 90 -9.34 -13.59 -9.60
CA LEU A 90 -9.06 -12.48 -10.50
C LEU A 90 -8.69 -11.20 -9.74
N LEU A 91 -9.39 -10.89 -8.65
CA LEU A 91 -9.07 -9.76 -7.80
C LEU A 91 -7.67 -9.90 -7.20
N ARG A 92 -7.35 -11.08 -6.67
CA ARG A 92 -6.04 -11.36 -6.10
C ARG A 92 -4.93 -11.14 -7.10
N VAL A 93 -5.05 -11.67 -8.32
CA VAL A 93 -4.07 -11.45 -9.40
C VAL A 93 -3.99 -9.97 -9.76
N SER A 94 -5.13 -9.28 -9.92
CA SER A 94 -5.17 -7.87 -10.34
C SER A 94 -4.63 -6.86 -9.32
N SER A 95 -4.66 -7.22 -8.03
CA SER A 95 -4.27 -6.34 -6.91
C SER A 95 -2.92 -6.73 -6.29
N SER A 96 -2.19 -7.66 -6.90
CA SER A 96 -0.90 -8.15 -6.40
C SER A 96 0.19 -7.97 -7.46
N GLU A 97 1.43 -7.79 -7.02
CA GLU A 97 2.61 -7.79 -7.89
C GLU A 97 3.11 -9.23 -8.15
N ILE A 98 2.21 -10.20 -8.27
CA ILE A 98 2.60 -11.59 -8.58
C ILE A 98 3.16 -11.61 -10.00
N GLU A 99 4.45 -11.94 -10.10
CA GLU A 99 5.10 -12.17 -11.37
C GLU A 99 4.64 -13.53 -11.91
N VAL A 100 3.98 -13.52 -13.07
CA VAL A 100 3.46 -14.72 -13.70
C VAL A 100 4.51 -15.31 -14.62
N ASP A 101 5.01 -16.50 -14.30
CA ASP A 101 5.88 -17.26 -15.21
C ASP A 101 5.04 -17.90 -16.32
N PHE A 102 4.88 -17.15 -17.41
CA PHE A 102 4.15 -17.62 -18.59
C PHE A 102 4.82 -18.82 -19.26
N ALA A 103 6.14 -18.96 -19.17
CA ALA A 103 6.86 -20.07 -19.79
C ALA A 103 6.53 -21.37 -19.07
N ALA A 104 6.62 -21.39 -17.74
CA ALA A 104 6.21 -22.54 -16.92
C ALA A 104 4.73 -22.90 -17.15
N LEU A 105 3.84 -21.90 -17.14
CA LEU A 105 2.41 -22.13 -17.39
C LEU A 105 2.12 -22.68 -18.79
N SER A 106 2.85 -22.22 -19.81
CA SER A 106 2.69 -22.72 -21.18
C SER A 106 3.14 -24.18 -21.36
N LEU A 107 4.15 -24.60 -20.59
CA LEU A 107 4.67 -25.97 -20.59
C LEU A 107 3.74 -26.93 -19.83
N GLU A 108 3.11 -26.47 -18.75
CA GLU A 108 2.14 -27.26 -17.96
C GLU A 108 0.74 -27.34 -18.59
N ALA A 109 0.42 -26.46 -19.54
CA ALA A 109 -0.87 -26.47 -20.22
C ALA A 109 -0.99 -27.69 -21.17
N THR A 110 -1.42 -28.83 -20.63
CA THR A 110 -1.55 -30.10 -21.37
C THR A 110 -2.69 -30.14 -22.40
N HIS A 111 -3.51 -29.08 -22.52
CA HIS A 111 -4.62 -29.00 -23.48
C HIS A 111 -4.75 -27.58 -24.06
N PRO A 112 -4.87 -27.44 -25.40
CA PRO A 112 -5.17 -26.14 -26.01
C PRO A 112 -6.57 -25.67 -25.58
N GLN A 113 -6.64 -24.46 -25.02
CA GLN A 113 -7.90 -23.77 -24.76
C GLN A 113 -8.43 -23.26 -26.11
N ASN A 114 -9.19 -24.10 -26.81
CA ASN A 114 -9.90 -23.68 -28.01
C ASN A 114 -11.07 -22.80 -27.60
N SER A 115 -10.97 -21.50 -27.88
CA SER A 115 -12.11 -20.60 -27.79
C SER A 115 -13.08 -20.94 -28.94
N HIS A 116 -14.36 -21.16 -28.60
CA HIS A 116 -15.44 -21.24 -29.59
C HIS A 116 -15.72 -19.88 -30.22
#